data_AF-A0A0J7Y057-F1
#
_entry.id   AF-A0A0J7Y057-F1
#
_cell.length_a   1.000
_cell.length_b   1.000
_cell.length_c   1.000
_cell.angle_alpha   90.00
_cell.angle_beta   90.00
_cell.angle_gamma   90.00
#
_symmetry.space_group_name_H-M   'P 1'
#
loop_
_entity.id
_entity.type
_entity.pdbx_description
1 polymer ?
#
loop_
_entity_poly.entity_id
_entity_poly.type
_entity_poly.pdbx_seq_one_letter_code
_entity_poly.pdbx_strand_id
1 'polypeptide(L)'
;MFETGTTLLAKCRNKAPEYALACTAYIVGVVDGIRKDMFIGRARPVCWPDRMSADEARRTVTAYLERWPDQRQTPASLLVSVALNERWPCQK
;
A
#
# COMPACT_ATOMS: atom_id res chain seq x y z
N MET A 1 9.83 0.97 -16.15
CA MET A 1 10.11 0.21 -14.90
C MET A 1 9.00 0.53 -13.92
N PHE A 2 8.43 -0.46 -13.23
CA PHE A 2 7.37 -0.23 -12.24
C PHE A 2 7.95 0.23 -10.90
N GLU A 3 7.13 0.91 -10.10
CA GLU A 3 7.46 1.33 -8.73
C GLU A 3 7.84 0.11 -7.86
N THR A 4 8.91 0.21 -7.07
CA THR A 4 9.31 -0.81 -6.10
C THR A 4 9.08 -0.32 -4.67
N GLY A 5 9.12 -1.22 -3.69
CA GLY A 5 9.07 -0.83 -2.27
C GLY A 5 10.15 0.19 -1.89
N THR A 6 11.33 0.11 -2.51
CA THR A 6 12.44 1.05 -2.29
C THR A 6 12.08 2.45 -2.80
N THR A 7 11.59 2.57 -4.04
CA THR A 7 11.25 3.87 -4.61
C THR A 7 10.01 4.47 -3.95
N LEU A 8 9.03 3.65 -3.58
CA LEU A 8 7.85 4.10 -2.84
C LEU A 8 8.25 4.62 -1.45
N LEU A 9 9.07 3.88 -0.70
CA LEU A 9 9.54 4.33 0.62
C LEU A 9 10.31 5.65 0.54
N ALA A 10 11.15 5.81 -0.49
CA ALA A 10 11.88 7.05 -0.73
C ALA A 10 10.92 8.25 -0.93
N LYS A 11 9.81 8.07 -1.66
CA LYS A 11 8.77 9.09 -1.81
C LYS A 11 8.09 9.39 -0.47
N CYS A 12 7.73 8.35 0.28
CA CYS A 12 7.01 8.51 1.56
C CYS A 12 7.83 9.20 2.65
N ARG A 13 9.17 9.08 2.62
CA ARG A 13 10.07 9.74 3.60
C ARG A 13 10.62 11.08 3.12
N ASN A 14 10.36 11.47 1.88
CA ASN A 14 10.82 12.75 1.36
C ASN A 14 10.06 13.90 2.06
N LYS A 15 10.79 14.97 2.38
CA LYS A 15 10.25 16.15 3.08
C LYS A 15 9.49 17.09 2.15
N ALA A 16 9.71 16.99 0.84
CA ALA A 16 9.07 17.85 -0.14
C ALA A 16 7.59 17.43 -0.33
N PRO A 17 6.61 18.36 -0.21
CA PRO A 17 5.19 18.03 -0.17
C PRO A 17 4.67 17.22 -1.37
N GLU A 18 5.22 17.46 -2.56
CA GLU A 18 4.86 16.77 -3.79
C GLU A 18 5.15 15.26 -3.73
N TYR A 19 6.20 14.85 -3.00
CA TYR A 19 6.53 13.44 -2.80
C TYR A 19 5.64 12.78 -1.76
N ALA A 20 5.26 13.51 -0.71
CA ALA A 20 4.28 13.05 0.27
C ALA A 20 2.91 12.82 -0.41
N LEU A 21 2.50 13.72 -1.30
CA LEU A 21 1.32 13.55 -2.14
C LEU A 21 1.47 12.35 -3.07
N ALA A 22 2.59 12.23 -3.79
CA ALA A 22 2.83 11.13 -4.72
C ALA A 22 2.83 9.74 -4.03
N CYS A 23 3.45 9.63 -2.85
CA CYS A 23 3.38 8.43 -2.01
C CYS A 23 1.93 8.08 -1.65
N THR A 24 1.18 9.07 -1.16
CA THR A 24 -0.22 8.88 -0.74
C THR A 24 -1.08 8.45 -1.93
N ALA A 25 -0.98 9.14 -3.06
CA ALA A 25 -1.73 8.87 -4.27
C ALA A 25 -1.43 7.47 -4.84
N TYR A 26 -0.16 7.04 -4.84
CA TYR A 26 0.20 5.69 -5.28
C TYR A 26 -0.46 4.62 -4.40
N ILE A 27 -0.36 4.75 -3.08
CA ILE A 27 -0.92 3.77 -2.12
C ILE A 27 -2.44 3.69 -2.26
N VAL A 28 -3.12 4.84 -2.31
CA VAL A 28 -4.58 4.90 -2.50
C VAL A 28 -4.98 4.29 -3.84
N GLY A 29 -4.26 4.59 -4.93
CA GLY A 29 -4.55 4.01 -6.25
C GLY A 29 -4.44 2.48 -6.27
N VAL A 30 -3.49 1.90 -5.52
CA VAL A 30 -3.40 0.44 -5.37
C VAL A 30 -4.59 -0.12 -4.57
N VAL A 31 -4.96 0.55 -3.47
CA VAL A 31 -6.13 0.16 -2.65
C VAL A 31 -7.42 0.19 -3.48
N ASP A 32 -7.62 1.25 -4.27
CA ASP A 32 -8.77 1.38 -5.16
C ASP A 32 -8.77 0.32 -6.25
N GLY A 33 -7.60 0.01 -6.82
CA GLY A 33 -7.44 -1.07 -7.78
C GLY A 33 -7.88 -2.42 -7.22
N ILE A 34 -7.48 -2.74 -5.98
CA ILE A 34 -7.84 -3.99 -5.30
C ILE A 34 -9.34 -4.02 -4.96
N ARG A 35 -9.89 -2.93 -4.42
CA ARG A 35 -11.33 -2.82 -4.12
C ARG A 35 -12.18 -2.93 -5.39
N LYS A 36 -11.74 -2.32 -6.49
CA LYS A 36 -12.38 -2.46 -7.81
C LYS A 36 -12.34 -3.91 -8.27
N ASP A 37 -11.19 -4.58 -8.19
CA ASP A 37 -11.05 -5.98 -8.59
C ASP A 37 -11.92 -6.92 -7.72
N MET A 38 -12.11 -6.61 -6.43
CA MET A 38 -13.08 -7.28 -5.58
C MET A 38 -14.52 -7.06 -6.06
N PHE A 39 -14.89 -5.81 -6.34
CA PHE A 39 -16.23 -5.44 -6.78
C PHE A 39 -16.65 -6.15 -8.07
N ILE A 40 -15.71 -6.33 -9.01
CA ILE A 40 -15.96 -7.03 -10.29
C ILE A 40 -15.71 -8.54 -10.23
N GLY A 41 -15.50 -9.12 -9.03
CA GLY A 41 -15.32 -10.56 -8.83
C GLY A 41 -13.99 -11.13 -9.36
N ARG A 42 -12.96 -10.31 -9.53
CA ARG A 42 -11.61 -10.72 -9.99
C ARG A 42 -10.59 -10.91 -8.88
N ALA A 43 -10.91 -10.51 -7.64
CA ALA A 43 -10.07 -10.70 -6.47
C ALA A 43 -10.87 -11.30 -5.30
N ARG A 44 -10.16 -11.96 -4.36
CA ARG A 44 -10.76 -12.40 -3.10
C ARG A 44 -11.13 -11.20 -2.22
N PRO A 45 -12.14 -11.32 -1.34
CA PRO A 45 -12.43 -10.27 -0.37
C PRO A 45 -11.23 -9.98 0.53
N VAL A 46 -11.03 -8.70 0.84
CA VAL A 46 -10.11 -8.22 1.89
C VAL A 46 -10.90 -7.88 3.14
N CYS A 47 -10.22 -7.84 4.28
CA CYS A 47 -10.82 -7.52 5.58
C CYS A 47 -10.36 -6.16 6.11
N TRP A 48 -9.95 -5.27 5.20
CA TRP A 48 -9.55 -3.91 5.53
C TRP A 48 -10.79 -3.09 5.94
N PRO A 49 -10.65 -2.04 6.77
CA PRO A 49 -11.78 -1.21 7.17
C PRO A 49 -12.51 -0.60 5.97
N ASP A 50 -13.85 -0.55 6.00
CA ASP A 50 -14.66 0.07 4.95
C ASP A 50 -14.25 1.54 4.73
N ARG A 51 -14.06 2.27 5.84
CA ARG A 51 -13.63 3.68 5.88
C ARG A 51 -12.19 3.84 6.35
N MET A 52 -11.25 3.17 5.68
CA MET A 52 -9.82 3.41 5.88
C MET A 52 -9.42 4.77 5.28
N SER A 53 -8.72 5.60 6.06
CA SER A 53 -8.23 6.89 5.56
C SER A 53 -6.95 6.73 4.71
N ALA A 54 -6.71 7.66 3.78
CA ALA A 54 -5.49 7.67 2.98
C ALA A 54 -4.22 7.78 3.84
N ASP A 55 -4.28 8.54 4.93
CA ASP A 55 -3.14 8.69 5.86
C ASP A 55 -2.88 7.40 6.65
N GLU A 56 -3.92 6.69 7.08
CA GLU A 56 -3.79 5.39 7.74
C GLU A 56 -3.18 4.33 6.82
N ALA A 57 -3.64 4.27 5.56
CA ALA A 57 -3.05 3.39 4.55
C ALA A 57 -1.57 3.73 4.33
N ARG A 58 -1.25 5.03 4.17
CA ARG A 58 0.12 5.52 4.02
C ARG A 58 1.02 5.12 5.19
N ARG A 59 0.58 5.37 6.42
CA ARG A 59 1.35 5.04 7.64
C ARG A 59 1.59 3.55 7.74
N THR A 60 0.57 2.73 7.50
CA THR A 60 0.66 1.26 7.55
C THR A 60 1.67 0.72 6.54
N VAL A 61 1.57 1.17 5.29
CA VAL A 61 2.49 0.73 4.22
C VAL A 61 3.91 1.23 4.48
N THR A 62 4.08 2.50 4.89
CA THR A 62 5.41 3.05 5.20
C THR A 62 6.09 2.24 6.31
N ALA A 63 5.37 1.95 7.40
CA ALA A 63 5.89 1.15 8.51
C ALA A 63 6.30 -0.27 8.07
N TYR A 64 5.51 -0.90 7.20
CA TYR A 64 5.87 -2.20 6.63
C TYR A 64 7.18 -2.15 5.83
N LEU A 65 7.30 -1.18 4.93
CA LEU A 65 8.48 -1.01 4.08
C LEU A 65 9.75 -0.70 4.88
N GLU A 66 9.61 0.03 5.99
CA GLU A 66 10.73 0.29 6.91
C GLU A 66 11.18 -0.98 7.64
N ARG A 67 10.24 -1.80 8.09
CA ARG A 67 10.51 -3.03 8.84
C ARG A 67 11.13 -4.14 7.99
N TRP A 68 10.82 -4.21 6.69
CA TRP A 68 11.21 -5.32 5.81
C TRP A 68 12.12 -4.87 4.65
N PRO A 69 13.41 -4.52 4.90
CA PRO A 69 14.35 -4.07 3.87
C PRO A 69 14.49 -5.02 2.68
N ASP A 70 14.59 -6.32 2.95
CA ASP A 70 14.90 -7.33 1.93
C ASP A 70 13.78 -7.50 0.91
N GLN A 71 12.55 -7.13 1.27
CA GLN A 71 11.38 -7.23 0.38
C GLN A 71 11.21 -5.99 -0.51
N ARG A 72 11.95 -4.90 -0.27
CA ARG A 72 11.70 -3.62 -0.96
C ARG A 72 12.03 -3.62 -2.46
N GLN A 73 12.69 -4.65 -2.97
CA GLN A 73 12.93 -4.81 -4.41
C GLN A 73 11.69 -5.34 -5.17
N THR A 74 10.70 -5.86 -4.45
CA THR A 74 9.41 -6.30 -5.02
C THR A 74 8.57 -5.10 -5.50
N PRO A 75 7.68 -5.29 -6.51
CA PRO A 75 6.74 -4.25 -6.92
C PRO A 75 5.95 -3.66 -5.75
N ALA A 76 5.90 -2.33 -5.69
CA ALA A 76 5.26 -1.60 -4.60
C ALA A 76 3.76 -1.94 -4.46
N SER A 77 3.06 -2.18 -5.57
CA SER A 77 1.65 -2.59 -5.56
C SER A 77 1.40 -3.89 -4.79
N LEU A 78 2.30 -4.86 -4.89
CA LEU A 78 2.22 -6.10 -4.12
C LEU A 78 2.47 -5.82 -2.64
N LEU A 79 3.50 -5.04 -2.32
CA LEU A 79 3.86 -4.72 -0.94
C LEU A 79 2.79 -3.91 -0.22
N VAL A 80 2.06 -3.03 -0.92
CA VAL A 80 0.88 -2.36 -0.37
C VAL A 80 -0.17 -3.40 0.07
N SER A 81 -0.51 -4.35 -0.81
CA SER A 81 -1.47 -5.41 -0.46
C SER A 81 -1.00 -6.25 0.72
N VAL A 82 0.27 -6.67 0.74
CA VAL A 82 0.84 -7.46 1.83
C VAL A 82 0.81 -6.69 3.16
N ALA A 83 1.22 -5.41 3.15
CA ALA A 83 1.22 -4.57 4.35
C ALA A 83 -0.18 -4.42 4.96
N LEU A 84 -1.19 -4.18 4.13
CA LEU A 84 -2.57 -4.01 4.60
C LEU A 84 -3.18 -5.34 5.06
N ASN A 85 -2.87 -6.46 4.40
CA ASN A 85 -3.31 -7.78 4.84
C ASN A 85 -2.61 -8.26 6.12
N GLU A 86 -1.37 -7.84 6.38
CA GLU A 86 -0.72 -8.10 7.65
C GLU A 86 -1.40 -7.32 8.79
N ARG A 87 -1.81 -6.07 8.53
CA ARG A 87 -2.48 -5.24 9.52
C ARG A 87 -3.93 -5.68 9.80
N TRP A 88 -4.65 -6.09 8.76
CA TRP A 88 -6.04 -6.55 8.83
C TRP A 88 -6.20 -7.91 8.16
N PRO A 89 -5.72 -8.99 8.82
CA PRO A 89 -5.85 -10.33 8.27
C PRO A 89 -7.31 -10.77 8.27
N CYS A 90 -7.75 -11.41 7.18
CA CYS A 90 -9.00 -12.15 7.20
C CYS A 90 -8.84 -13.40 8.07
N GLN A 91 -9.71 -13.56 9.06
CA GLN A 91 -9.76 -14.80 9.85
C GLN A 91 -10.18 -15.96 8.92
N LYS A 92 -9.55 -17.12 9.14
CA LYS A 92 -9.83 -18.34 8.38
C LYS A 92 -11.15 -18.95 8.81
#